data_AF-A0A2D9WYS3-F1
#
_entry.id   AF-A0A2D9WYS3-F1
#
_cell.length_a   1.000
_cell.length_b   1.000
_cell.length_c   1.000
_cell.angle_alpha   90.00
_cell.angle_beta   90.00
_cell.angle_gamma   90.00
#
_symmetry.space_group_name_H-M   'P 1'
#
loop_
_entity.id
_entity.type
_entity.pdbx_description
1 polymer ?
#
loop_
_entity_poly.entity_id
_entity_poly.type
_entity_poly.pdbx_seq_one_letter_code
_entity_poly.pdbx_strand_id
1 'polypeptide(L)' 'MEQFNLSIDCLVLGYSEDQKLKALLIKKIINKDNDLQYALPGDLVDHDEDLNSASKRILKNLTSLSDVFLKQFYTFGNP' A
#
# COMPACT_ATOMS: atom_id res chain seq x y z
N MET A 1 -8.33 11.19 -23.38
CA MET A 1 -8.61 11.49 -21.97
C MET A 1 -7.27 11.56 -21.28
N GLU A 2 -7.00 12.60 -20.49
CA GLU A 2 -5.84 12.58 -19.60
C GLU A 2 -6.01 11.46 -18.57
N GLN A 3 -4.93 10.71 -18.34
CA GLN A 3 -4.95 9.57 -17.43
C GLN A 3 -4.69 10.08 -16.01
N PHE A 4 -5.73 10.06 -15.18
CA PHE A 4 -5.60 10.34 -13.74
C PHE A 4 -4.96 9.13 -13.07
N ASN A 5 -3.79 9.31 -12.48
CA ASN A 5 -3.12 8.25 -11.73
C ASN A 5 -3.69 8.21 -10.31
N LEU A 6 -4.39 7.13 -9.98
CA LEU A 6 -4.87 6.85 -8.64
C LEU A 6 -4.04 5.72 -8.05
N SER A 7 -3.52 5.93 -6.84
CA SER A 7 -2.84 4.90 -6.05
C SER A 7 -3.58 4.61 -4.76
N ILE A 8 -3.30 3.44 -4.19
CA ILE A 8 -3.71 3.06 -2.84
C ILE A 8 -2.47 2.66 -2.05
N ASP A 9 -2.35 3.16 -0.83
CA ASP A 9 -1.34 2.79 0.15
C ASP A 9 -2.00 2.12 1.37
N CYS A 10 -1.51 0.93 1.75
CA CYS A 10 -2.07 0.12 2.83
C CYS A 10 -1.24 0.23 4.12
N LEU A 11 -1.72 0.96 5.12
CA LEU A 11 -1.12 0.93 6.47
C LEU A 11 -1.64 -0.31 7.24
N VAL A 12 -0.82 -1.35 7.32
CA VAL A 12 -1.11 -2.53 8.15
C VAL A 12 -0.45 -2.36 9.51
N LEU A 13 -1.28 -2.38 10.56
CA LEU A 13 -0.84 -2.32 11.95
C LEU A 13 -0.82 -3.72 12.55
N GLY A 14 0.30 -4.07 13.17
CA GLY A 14 0.49 -5.33 13.90
C GLY A 14 0.83 -5.06 15.37
N TYR A 15 0.51 -6.03 16.22
CA TYR A 15 0.89 -6.03 17.63
C TYR A 15 1.55 -7.36 17.96
N SER A 16 2.65 -7.34 18.70
CA SER A 16 3.46 -8.53 19.00
C SER A 16 3.79 -8.65 20.48
N GLU A 17 4.46 -9.75 20.85
CA GLU A 17 4.80 -10.13 22.23
C GLU A 17 5.57 -9.05 23.01
N ASP A 18 6.32 -8.19 22.32
CA ASP A 18 7.01 -7.03 22.91
C ASP A 18 6.07 -5.89 23.32
N GLN A 19 4.76 -6.10 23.21
CA GLN A 19 3.68 -5.18 23.57
C GLN A 19 3.72 -3.85 22.82
N LYS A 20 4.27 -3.86 21.60
CA LYS A 20 4.40 -2.66 20.76
C LYS A 20 3.53 -2.74 19.52
N LEU A 21 2.93 -1.60 19.17
CA LEU A 21 2.32 -1.40 17.88
C LEU A 21 3.41 -1.24 16.81
N LYS A 22 3.25 -1.92 15.68
CA LYS A 22 4.19 -1.92 14.56
C LYS A 22 3.45 -1.63 13.27
N ALA A 23 4.11 -0.96 12.34
CA ALA A 23 3.62 -0.74 10.99
C ALA A 23 4.42 -1.60 10.01
N LEU A 24 3.72 -2.28 9.09
CA LEU A 24 4.35 -3.00 7.99
C LEU A 24 4.85 -2.01 6.95
N LEU A 25 6.13 -2.10 6.58
CA LEU A 25 6.76 -1.30 5.55
C LEU A 25 7.39 -2.21 4.50
N ILE A 26 7.40 -1.75 3.25
CA ILE A 26 8.16 -2.35 2.15
C ILE A 26 9.41 -1.50 1.87
N LYS A 27 10.39 -2.08 1.17
CA LYS A 27 11.52 -1.34 0.59
C LYS A 27 11.27 -1.15 -0.90
N LYS A 28 11.30 0.10 -1.36
CA LYS A 28 11.14 0.47 -2.76
C LYS A 28 12.43 1.06 -3.31
N ILE A 29 12.81 0.66 -4.52
CA ILE A 29 13.86 1.33 -5.28
C ILE A 29 13.28 2.62 -5.85
N ILE A 30 13.90 3.76 -5.55
CA ILE A 30 13.35 5.09 -5.88
C ILE A 30 14.03 5.78 -7.06
N ASN A 31 15.17 5.27 -7.52
CA ASN A 31 15.91 5.85 -8.64
C ASN A 31 16.77 4.80 -9.37
N LYS A 32 17.44 5.25 -10.44
CA LYS A 32 18.30 4.42 -11.29
C LYS A 32 19.57 3.93 -10.56
N ASP A 33 19.92 4.56 -9.46
CA ASP A 33 21.10 4.25 -8.65
C ASP A 33 20.82 3.17 -7.59
N ASN A 34 19.60 2.60 -7.59
CA ASN A 34 19.12 1.60 -6.64
C ASN A 34 19.00 2.08 -5.19
N ASP A 35 18.78 3.38 -4.96
CA ASP A 35 18.50 3.89 -3.62
C ASP A 35 17.20 3.27 -3.07
N LEU A 36 17.23 2.93 -1.78
CA LEU A 36 16.11 2.29 -1.08
C LEU A 36 15.38 3.27 -0.17
N GLN A 37 14.05 3.24 -0.26
CA GLN A 37 13.16 3.95 0.66
C GLN A 37 12.21 2.97 1.32
N TYR A 38 11.95 3.17 2.62
CA TYR A 38 10.84 2.50 3.28
C TYR A 38 9.53 3.21 2.96
N ALA A 39 8.52 2.44 2.56
CA ALA A 39 7.21 2.96 2.17
C ALA A 39 6.10 2.06 2.70
N LEU A 40 4.87 2.58 2.69
CA LEU A 40 3.70 1.73 2.85
C LEU A 40 3.58 0.80 1.62
N PRO A 41 3.03 -0.42 1.78
CA PRO A 41 2.62 -1.24 0.65
C PRO A 41 1.59 -0.47 -0.20
N GLY A 42 2.00 0.01 -1.36
CA GLY A 42 1.14 0.80 -2.24
C GLY A 42 1.52 0.69 -3.70
N ASP A 43 0.50 0.80 -4.57
CA ASP A 43 0.64 0.75 -6.02
C ASP A 43 -0.54 1.46 -6.71
N LEU A 44 -0.47 1.58 -8.03
CA LEU A 44 -1.56 2.10 -8.87
C LEU A 44 -2.75 1.14 -8.89
N VAL A 45 -3.94 1.75 -8.99
CA VAL A 45 -5.20 1.04 -9.24
C VAL A 45 -5.29 0.70 -10.73
N ASP A 46 -5.63 -0.56 -11.03
CA ASP A 46 -5.85 -1.03 -12.40
C ASP A 46 -7.22 -0.56 -12.92
N HIS A 47 -7.38 -0.48 -14.26
CA HIS A 47 -8.61 0.06 -14.87
C HIS A 47 -9.85 -0.83 -14.71
N ASP A 48 -9.65 -2.12 -14.41
CA ASP A 48 -10.66 -3.17 -14.37
C ASP A 48 -10.98 -3.68 -12.95
N GLU A 49 -10.60 -2.92 -11.92
CA GLU A 49 -10.88 -3.26 -10.52
C GLU A 49 -11.49 -2.10 -9.71
N ASP A 50 -12.23 -2.45 -8.65
CA ASP A 50 -12.68 -1.49 -7.66
C ASP A 50 -11.60 -1.24 -6.58
N LEU A 51 -11.74 -0.14 -5.81
CA LEU A 51 -10.73 0.26 -4.81
C LEU A 51 -10.50 -0.78 -3.69
N ASN A 52 -11.55 -1.52 -3.30
CA ASN A 52 -11.40 -2.55 -2.28
C ASN A 52 -10.63 -3.75 -2.84
N SER A 53 -10.97 -4.19 -4.05
CA SER A 53 -10.26 -5.25 -4.77
C SER A 53 -8.80 -4.88 -5.00
N ALA A 54 -8.53 -3.64 -5.44
CA ALA A 54 -7.20 -3.07 -5.60
C ALA A 54 -6.40 -3.10 -4.30
N SER A 55 -6.96 -2.62 -3.19
CA SER A 55 -6.27 -2.61 -1.89
C SER A 55 -5.82 -4.02 -1.46
N LYS A 56 -6.66 -5.05 -1.70
CA LYS A 56 -6.34 -6.44 -1.39
C LYS A 56 -5.26 -7.00 -2.31
N ARG A 57 -5.34 -6.73 -3.62
CA ARG A 57 -4.35 -7.14 -4.62
C ARG A 57 -2.99 -6.54 -4.31
N ILE A 58 -2.93 -5.22 -4.10
CA ILE A 58 -1.70 -4.47 -3.81
C ILE A 58 -1.03 -5.01 -2.55
N LEU A 59 -1.79 -5.15 -1.45
CA LEU A 59 -1.25 -5.68 -0.20
C LEU A 59 -0.71 -7.11 -0.39
N LYS A 60 -1.46 -7.98 -1.04
CA LYS A 60 -1.07 -9.37 -1.29
C LYS A 60 0.18 -9.46 -2.17
N ASN A 61 0.26 -8.70 -3.25
CA ASN A 61 1.38 -8.75 -4.18
C ASN A 61 2.69 -8.25 -3.54
N LEU A 62 2.61 -7.22 -2.71
CA LEU A 62 3.79 -6.59 -2.10
C LEU A 62 4.25 -7.26 -0.80
N THR A 63 3.38 -8.03 -0.14
CA THR A 63 3.66 -8.55 1.22
C THR A 63 3.31 -10.02 1.42
N SER A 64 2.68 -10.67 0.44
CA SER A 64 2.10 -12.01 0.52
C SER A 64 0.96 -12.18 1.54
N LEU A 65 0.54 -11.10 2.23
CA LEU A 65 -0.56 -11.16 3.19
C LEU A 65 -1.91 -11.23 2.46
N SER A 66 -2.78 -12.13 2.92
CA SER A 66 -4.19 -12.21 2.53
C SER A 66 -5.09 -12.14 3.76
N ASP A 67 -6.38 -11.92 3.54
CA ASP A 67 -7.41 -11.99 4.59
C ASP A 67 -7.18 -11.01 5.76
N VAL A 68 -6.49 -9.90 5.48
CA VAL A 68 -6.30 -8.78 6.41
C VAL A 68 -7.54 -7.88 6.39
N PHE A 69 -8.01 -7.46 7.56
CA PHE A 69 -9.06 -6.45 7.67
C PHE A 69 -8.55 -5.11 7.13
N LEU A 70 -9.25 -4.57 6.13
CA LEU A 70 -8.95 -3.27 5.51
C LEU A 70 -10.18 -2.37 5.58
N LYS A 71 -9.95 -1.08 5.82
CA LYS A 71 -10.95 -0.03 5.82
C LYS A 71 -10.36 1.21 5.17
N GLN A 72 -11.08 1.84 4.24
CA GLN A 72 -10.69 3.13 3.69
C GLN A 72 -10.58 4.16 4.82
N PHE A 73 -9.40 4.75 4.96
CA PHE A 73 -9.12 5.75 5.99
C PHE A 73 -9.37 7.17 5.47
N TYR A 74 -8.67 7.53 4.39
CA TYR A 74 -8.73 8.87 3.81
C TYR A 74 -8.27 8.84 2.35
N THR A 75 -8.61 9.89 1.60
CA THR A 75 -8.11 10.11 0.24
C THR A 75 -7.29 11.40 0.22
N PHE A 76 -6.02 11.28 -0.16
CA PHE A 76 -5.12 12.42 -0.31
C PHE A 76 -5.16 12.89 -1.77
N GLY A 77 -5.55 14.15 -2.00
CA GLY A 77 -5.75 14.69 -3.34
C GLY A 77 -5.64 16.21 -3.43
N ASN A 78 -5.00 16.85 -2.45
CA ASN A 78 -4.67 18.26 -2.52
C ASN A 78 -3.22 18.40 -3.01
N PRO A 79 -3.00 18.82 -4.28
CA PRO A 79 -1.67 18.90 -4.89
C PRO A 79 -0.77 19.97 -4.26
#